data_AF-A0A1C4B8K7-F1
#
_entry.id   AF-A0A1C4B8K7-F1
#
_cell.length_a   1.000
_cell.length_b   1.000
_cell.length_c   1.000
_cell.angle_alpha   90.00
_cell.angle_beta   90.00
_cell.angle_gamma   90.00
#
_symmetry.space_group_name_H-M   'P 1'
#
loop_
_entity.id
_entity.type
_entity.pdbx_description
1 polymer ?
#
loop_
_entity_poly.entity_id
_entity_poly.type
_entity_poly.pdbx_seq_one_letter_code
_entity_poly.pdbx_strand_id
1 'polypeptide(L)' 'YDNAVAEATFKTIKTEFVKGQRFNSTAELQRAFSAYAYWYNHKRLHSSLGYLPPVEFKKHLPLNFFV' A
#
# COMPACT_ATOMS: atom_id res chain seq x y z
N TYR A 1 -21.24 -5.61 -4.37
CA TYR A 1 -20.22 -5.22 -5.35
C TYR A 1 -19.19 -4.40 -4.59
N ASP A 2 -18.14 -5.05 -4.08
CA ASP A 2 -17.28 -4.47 -3.04
C ASP A 2 -15.80 -4.83 -3.24
N ASN A 3 -15.37 -4.90 -4.51
CA ASN A 3 -13.99 -5.26 -4.87
C ASN A 3 -13.22 -4.07 -5.48
N ALA A 4 -13.86 -2.93 -5.73
CA ALA A 4 -13.25 -1.81 -6.43
C ALA A 4 -12.00 -1.26 -5.70
N VAL A 5 -12.04 -1.21 -4.36
CA VAL A 5 -10.91 -0.77 -3.53
C VAL A 5 -9.75 -1.77 -3.63
N ALA A 6 -10.04 -3.07 -3.55
CA ALA A 6 -9.03 -4.11 -3.69
C ALA A 6 -8.44 -4.13 -5.11
N GLU A 7 -9.26 -3.99 -6.15
CA GLU A 7 -8.82 -3.92 -7.55
C GLU A 7 -7.90 -2.72 -7.80
N ALA A 8 -8.26 -1.54 -7.30
CA ALA A 8 -7.40 -0.35 -7.37
C ALA A 8 -6.07 -0.59 -6.66
N THR A 9 -6.10 -1.20 -5.47
CA THR A 9 -4.89 -1.54 -4.71
C THR A 9 -3.99 -2.52 -5.46
N PHE A 10 -4.55 -3.61 -6.00
CA PHE A 10 -3.81 -4.59 -6.78
C PHE A 10 -3.24 -4.00 -8.07
N LYS A 11 -3.96 -3.10 -8.73
CA LYS A 11 -3.47 -2.39 -9.92
C LYS A 11 -2.23 -1.56 -9.59
N THR A 12 -2.24 -0.85 -8.46
CA THR A 12 -1.09 -0.08 -7.97
C THR A 12 0.10 -0.98 -7.67
N ILE A 13 -0.09 -2.07 -6.91
CA ILE A 13 0.97 -3.04 -6.61
C ILE A 13 1.58 -3.61 -7.89
N LYS A 14 0.74 -4.03 -8.85
CA LYS A 14 1.23 -4.57 -10.13
C LYS A 14 2.06 -3.56 -10.90
N THR A 15 1.63 -2.30 -10.90
CA THR A 15 2.30 -1.23 -11.65
C THR A 15 3.63 -0.83 -11.03
N GLU A 16 3.69 -0.71 -9.71
CA GLU A 16 4.84 -0.11 -9.02
C GLU A 16 5.83 -1.14 -8.49
N PHE A 17 5.35 -2.29 -8.02
CA PHE A 17 6.18 -3.31 -7.39
C PHE A 17 6.48 -4.48 -8.33
N VAL A 18 5.50 -4.95 -9.10
CA VAL A 18 5.66 -6.16 -9.93
C VAL A 18 6.26 -5.85 -11.30
N LYS A 19 5.84 -4.76 -11.94
CA LYS A 19 6.21 -4.44 -13.32
C LYS A 19 7.72 -4.31 -13.47
N GLY A 20 8.32 -5.15 -14.31
CA GLY A 20 9.75 -5.13 -14.63
C GLY A 20 10.65 -5.77 -13.56
N GLN A 21 10.08 -6.30 -12.48
CA GLN A 21 10.84 -7.02 -11.46
C GLN A 21 10.86 -8.53 -11.76
N ARG A 22 11.97 -9.18 -11.42
CA ARG A 22 12.11 -10.64 -11.39
C ARG A 22 12.71 -11.01 -10.05
N PHE A 23 12.10 -11.97 -9.39
CA PHE A 23 12.57 -12.51 -8.11
C PHE A 23 13.04 -13.94 -8.33
N ASN A 24 14.20 -14.29 -7.78
CA ASN A 24 14.81 -15.61 -7.93
C ASN A 24 14.31 -16.59 -6.87
N SER A 25 13.62 -16.10 -5.83
CA SER A 25 13.02 -16.93 -4.80
C SER A 25 11.81 -16.25 -4.15
N THR A 26 10.95 -17.05 -3.53
CA THR A 26 9.84 -16.54 -2.70
C THR A 26 10.34 -15.73 -1.51
N ALA A 27 11.49 -16.08 -0.94
CA ALA A 27 12.08 -15.33 0.18
C ALA A 27 12.52 -13.92 -0.24
N GLU A 28 13.09 -13.78 -1.44
CA GLU A 28 13.44 -12.49 -2.03
C GLU A 28 12.19 -11.64 -2.29
N LEU A 29 11.18 -12.23 -2.93
CA LEU A 29 9.87 -11.60 -3.16
C LEU A 29 9.25 -11.09 -1.85
N GLN A 30 9.20 -11.93 -0.82
CA GLN A 30 8.63 -11.58 0.48
C GLN A 30 9.37 -10.41 1.12
N ARG A 31 10.71 -10.45 1.14
CA ARG A 31 11.52 -9.37 1.70
C ARG A 31 11.28 -8.05 0.96
N ALA A 32 11.32 -8.08 -0.37
CA ALA A 32 11.09 -6.91 -1.20
C ALA A 32 9.66 -6.36 -1.02
N PHE A 33 8.67 -7.25 -0.96
CA PHE A 33 7.27 -6.86 -0.77
C PHE A 33 7.02 -6.28 0.62
N SER A 34 7.63 -6.83 1.68
CA SER A 34 7.56 -6.25 3.02
C SER A 34 8.15 -4.84 3.06
N ALA A 35 9.27 -4.60 2.38
CA ALA A 35 9.85 -3.27 2.26
C ALA A 35 8.94 -2.31 1.48
N TYR A 36 8.35 -2.77 0.36
CA TYR A 36 7.38 -2.00 -0.42
C TYR A 36 6.13 -1.65 0.42
N ALA A 37 5.56 -2.62 1.13
CA ALA A 37 4.39 -2.42 1.97
C ALA A 37 4.68 -1.45 3.14
N TYR A 38 5.87 -1.52 3.73
CA TYR A 38 6.30 -0.55 4.73
C TYR A 38 6.36 0.86 4.13
N TRP A 39 7.04 1.03 2.99
CA TRP A 39 7.12 2.31 2.29
C TRP A 39 5.75 2.86 1.92
N TYR A 40 4.87 2.04 1.35
CA TYR A 40 3.52 2.44 0.96
C TYR A 40 2.72 2.96 2.15
N ASN A 41 2.76 2.28 3.30
CA ASN A 41 1.96 2.64 4.46
C ASN A 41 2.56 3.77 5.31
N HIS A 42 3.88 3.91 5.35
CA HIS A 42 4.56 4.81 6.30
C HIS A 42 5.27 5.99 5.63
N LYS A 43 5.50 5.96 4.32
CA LYS A 43 6.35 6.95 3.63
C LYS A 43 5.69 7.53 2.37
N ARG A 44 4.87 6.77 1.66
CA ARG A 44 4.21 7.25 0.44
C ARG A 44 3.19 8.33 0.77
N LEU A 45 3.31 9.48 0.11
CA LEU A 45 2.32 10.55 0.22
C LEU A 45 1.16 10.29 -0.75
N HIS A 46 -0.06 10.44 -0.26
CA HIS A 46 -1.28 10.33 -1.08
C HIS A 46 -2.00 11.67 -1.12
N SER A 47 -2.18 12.24 -2.30
CA SER A 47 -2.90 13.52 -2.48
C SER A 47 -4.35 13.42 -1.96
N SER A 48 -5.00 12.28 -2.14
CA SER A 48 -6.34 12.00 -1.61
C SER A 48 -6.39 11.94 -0.07
N LEU A 49 -5.25 11.78 0.59
CA LEU A 49 -5.13 11.78 2.06
C LEU A 49 -4.54 13.09 2.58
N GLY A 50 -4.58 14.17 1.79
CA GLY A 50 -4.00 15.46 2.19
C GLY A 50 -2.47 15.44 2.22
N TYR A 51 -1.83 14.66 1.35
CA TYR A 51 -0.38 14.45 1.32
C TYR A 51 0.17 13.83 2.60
N LEU A 52 -0.57 12.89 3.18
CA LEU A 52 -0.15 12.09 4.33
C LEU A 52 0.07 10.62 3.94
N PRO A 53 0.99 9.92 4.60
CA PRO A 53 1.04 8.47 4.58
C PRO A 53 -0.22 7.84 5.18
N PRO A 54 -0.66 6.65 4.72
CA PRO A 54 -1.84 5.97 5.23
C PRO A 54 -1.86 5.81 6.75
N VAL A 55 -0.71 5.49 7.36
CA VAL A 55 -0.60 5.35 8.82
C VAL A 55 -0.84 6.67 9.54
N GLU A 56 -0.34 7.79 9.03
CA GLU A 56 -0.58 9.10 9.63
C GLU A 56 -2.03 9.54 9.44
N PHE A 57 -2.58 9.36 8.24
CA PHE A 57 -3.99 9.63 7.97
C PHE A 57 -4.91 8.88 8.94
N LYS A 58 -4.61 7.60 9.24
CA LYS A 58 -5.37 6.79 10.19
C LYS A 58 -5.36 7.37 11.61
N LYS A 59 -4.27 8.01 12.05
CA LYS A 59 -4.22 8.65 13.38
C LYS A 59 -5.13 9.88 13.49
N HIS A 60 -5.49 10.50 12.37
CA HIS A 60 -6.38 11.64 12.31
C HIS A 60 -7.86 11.25 12.20
N LEU A 61 -8.17 9.97 11.95
CA LEU A 61 -9.55 9.49 11.89
C LEU A 61 -10.15 9.44 13.32
N PRO A 62 -11.38 9.95 13.53
CA PRO A 62 -12.03 9.85 14.82
C PRO A 62 -12.33 8.38 15.15
N LEU A 63 -12.28 8.03 16.45
CA LEU A 63 -12.39 6.67 16.98
C LEU A 63 -13.63 5.88 16.50
N ASN A 64 -14.68 6.56 16.04
CA ASN A 64 -15.91 5.94 15.55
C ASN A 64 -15.81 5.34 14.14
N PHE A 65 -14.69 5.52 13.42
CA PHE A 65 -14.49 4.96 12.07
C PHE A 65 -13.84 3.56 12.05
N PHE A 66 -13.58 2.97 13.22
CA PHE A 66 -12.91 1.66 13.33
C PHE A 66 -13.85 0.51 13.71
N VAL A 67 -15.17 0.68 13.55
CA VAL A 67 -16.18 -0.37 13.76
C VAL A 67 -16.60 -0.96 12.42
#